data_AF-A0A0Q8MVQ9-F1
#
_entry.id   AF-A0A0Q8MVQ9-F1
#
_cell.length_a   1.000
_cell.length_b   1.000
_cell.length_c   1.000
_cell.angle_alpha   90.00
_cell.angle_beta   90.00
_cell.angle_gamma   90.00
#
_symmetry.space_group_name_H-M   'P 1'
#
loop_
_entity.id
_entity.type
_entity.pdbx_description
1 polymer ?
#
loop_
_entity_poly.entity_id
_entity_poly.type
_entity_poly.pdbx_seq_one_letter_code
_entity_poly.pdbx_strand_id
1 'polypeptide(L)'
;MTRQILGIIFGYAIFVISSVLLFKFSEVNPHEEASKLFMALTFVYGTVFSFISGLVTQLIAKTKNLKVNYVLFIILAGFATFSLFKSGGSSWTQLLAIFVFAPVSILGGLFWIKRSRE
;
A
#
# COMPACT_ATOMS: atom_id res chain seq x y z
N MET A 1 18.47 -8.37 -9.80
CA MET A 1 17.63 -9.04 -8.79
C MET A 1 17.66 -8.34 -7.43
N THR A 2 18.82 -8.11 -6.80
CA THR A 2 18.91 -7.44 -5.47
C THR A 2 18.15 -6.11 -5.38
N ARG A 3 18.33 -5.21 -6.35
CA ARG A 3 17.59 -3.93 -6.40
C ARG A 3 16.07 -4.08 -6.47
N GLN A 4 15.59 -5.11 -7.17
CA GLN A 4 14.15 -5.37 -7.28
C GLN A 4 13.58 -5.84 -5.94
N ILE A 5 14.28 -6.75 -5.27
CA ILE A 5 13.92 -7.22 -3.92
C ILE A 5 13.94 -6.06 -2.93
N LEU A 6 15.00 -5.25 -2.92
CA LEU A 6 15.08 -4.06 -2.07
C LEU A 6 13.93 -3.09 -2.36
N GLY A 7 13.61 -2.85 -3.63
CA GLY A 7 12.49 -1.98 -4.00
C GLY A 7 11.15 -2.47 -3.44
N ILE A 8 10.89 -3.77 -3.51
CA ILE A 8 9.67 -4.36 -2.94
C ILE A 8 9.66 -4.21 -1.41
N ILE A 9 10.78 -4.53 -0.74
CA ILE A 9 10.90 -4.40 0.73
C ILE A 9 10.66 -2.96 1.18
N PHE A 10 11.34 -1.99 0.56
CA PHE A 10 11.21 -0.58 0.94
C PHE A 10 9.83 -0.02 0.61
N GLY A 11 9.25 -0.37 -0.54
CA GLY A 11 7.88 0.03 -0.86
C GLY A 11 6.88 -0.52 0.15
N TYR A 12 6.96 -1.82 0.44
CA TYR A 12 6.10 -2.45 1.45
C TYR A 12 6.28 -1.78 2.83
N ALA A 13 7.52 -1.54 3.25
CA ALA A 13 7.83 -0.87 4.51
C ALA A 13 7.23 0.54 4.59
N ILE A 14 7.31 1.34 3.52
CA ILE A 14 6.68 2.68 3.48
C ILE A 14 5.18 2.58 3.78
N PHE A 15 4.48 1.68 3.11
CA PHE A 15 3.04 1.53 3.28
C PHE A 15 2.67 1.01 4.67
N VAL A 16 3.35 -0.03 5.16
CA VAL A 16 3.05 -0.63 6.46
C VAL A 16 3.40 0.31 7.61
N ILE A 17 4.60 0.90 7.60
CA ILE A 17 5.03 1.79 8.69
C ILE A 17 4.09 3.01 8.76
N SER A 18 3.78 3.64 7.63
CA SER A 18 2.86 4.77 7.61
C SER A 18 1.45 4.40 8.10
N SER A 19 0.96 3.21 7.74
CA SER A 19 -0.34 2.70 8.23
C SER A 19 -0.32 2.43 9.73
N VAL A 20 0.71 1.75 10.24
CA VAL A 20 0.87 1.46 11.67
C VAL A 20 0.94 2.75 12.47
N LEU A 21 1.70 3.75 12.00
CA LEU A 21 1.81 5.04 12.67
C LEU A 21 0.46 5.76 12.70
N LEU A 22 -0.31 5.75 11.60
CA LEU A 22 -1.64 6.36 11.56
C LEU A 22 -2.54 5.80 12.67
N PHE A 23 -2.73 4.47 12.73
CA PHE A 23 -3.62 3.85 13.71
C PHE A 23 -3.08 3.91 15.14
N LYS A 24 -1.77 3.85 15.32
CA LYS A 24 -1.15 3.95 16.65
C LYS A 24 -1.27 5.35 17.24
N PHE A 25 -1.02 6.40 16.45
CA PHE A 25 -1.12 7.78 16.92
C PHE A 25 -2.57 8.26 17.05
N SER A 26 -3.49 7.72 16.26
CA SER A 26 -4.90 8.05 16.38
C SER A 26 -5.65 7.24 17.43
N GLU A 27 -5.02 6.21 18.01
CA GLU A 27 -5.64 5.25 18.93
C GLU A 27 -6.91 4.59 18.36
N VAL A 28 -6.99 4.45 17.03
CA VAL A 28 -8.14 3.82 16.35
C VAL A 28 -7.82 2.38 16.04
N ASN A 29 -8.70 1.45 16.42
CA ASN A 29 -8.57 0.05 16.07
C ASN A 29 -8.94 -0.17 14.59
N PRO A 30 -8.02 -0.67 13.73
CA PRO A 30 -8.29 -0.90 12.32
C PRO A 30 -9.29 -2.05 12.04
N HIS A 31 -9.65 -2.83 13.07
CA HIS A 31 -10.61 -3.93 13.01
C HIS A 31 -11.97 -3.58 13.62
N GLU A 32 -12.19 -2.32 14.02
CA GLU A 32 -13.46 -1.83 14.53
C GLU A 32 -14.05 -0.78 13.59
N GLU A 33 -15.33 -0.48 13.78
CA GLU A 33 -15.93 0.65 13.10
C GLU A 33 -15.31 1.95 13.63
N ALA A 34 -14.90 2.80 12.69
CA ALA A 34 -14.39 4.12 12.99
C ALA A 34 -15.41 5.18 12.55
N SER A 35 -15.20 6.43 13.00
CA SER A 35 -16.01 7.53 12.49
C SER A 35 -15.83 7.69 10.98
N LYS A 36 -16.90 8.04 10.27
CA LYS A 36 -16.88 8.22 8.80
C LYS A 36 -15.81 9.22 8.35
N LEU A 37 -15.59 10.28 9.13
CA LEU A 37 -14.55 11.26 8.87
C LEU A 37 -13.15 10.64 8.95
N PHE A 38 -12.88 9.83 9.98
CA PHE A 38 -11.60 9.12 10.10
C PHE A 38 -11.40 8.14 8.94
N MET A 39 -12.42 7.37 8.57
CA MET A 39 -12.35 6.46 7.42
C MET A 39 -12.02 7.20 6.11
N ALA A 40 -12.62 8.37 5.87
CA ALA A 40 -12.34 9.19 4.69
C ALA A 40 -10.88 9.73 4.71
N LEU A 41 -10.39 10.16 5.87
CA LEU A 41 -9.00 10.59 6.03
C LEU A 41 -8.02 9.43 5.80
N THR A 42 -8.30 8.25 6.37
CA THR A 42 -7.52 7.03 6.14
C THR A 42 -7.51 6.63 4.67
N PHE A 43 -8.63 6.76 3.96
CA PHE A 43 -8.71 6.50 2.52
C PHE A 43 -7.74 7.41 1.75
N VAL A 44 -7.75 8.72 2.01
CA VAL A 44 -6.86 9.67 1.32
C VAL A 44 -5.40 9.40 1.70
N TYR A 45 -5.12 9.27 2.99
CA TYR A 45 -3.78 9.01 3.51
C TYR A 45 -3.20 7.71 2.96
N GLY A 46 -3.94 6.61 3.05
CA GLY A 46 -3.52 5.29 2.57
C GLY A 46 -3.30 5.28 1.05
N THR A 47 -4.15 5.99 0.30
CA THR A 47 -3.97 6.17 -1.15
C THR A 47 -2.65 6.87 -1.47
N VAL A 48 -2.35 7.98 -0.78
CA VAL A 48 -1.09 8.74 -0.98
C VAL A 48 0.12 7.87 -0.67
N PHE A 49 0.15 7.21 0.50
CA PHE A 49 1.29 6.39 0.89
C PHE A 49 1.44 5.12 0.04
N SER A 50 0.34 4.57 -0.46
CA SER A 50 0.40 3.45 -1.40
C SER A 50 0.97 3.88 -2.76
N PHE A 51 0.59 5.06 -3.25
CA PHE A 51 1.19 5.61 -4.47
C PHE A 51 2.69 5.82 -4.29
N ILE A 52 3.12 6.42 -3.17
CA ILE A 52 4.54 6.62 -2.85
C ILE A 52 5.27 5.28 -2.74
N SER A 53 4.67 4.29 -2.07
CA SER A 53 5.20 2.93 -1.95
C SER A 53 5.52 2.35 -3.33
N GLY A 54 4.57 2.41 -4.25
CA GLY A 54 4.71 1.97 -5.63
C GLY A 54 5.80 2.71 -6.41
N LEU A 55 5.86 4.03 -6.26
CA LEU A 55 6.86 4.89 -6.87
C LEU A 55 8.26 4.53 -6.37
N VAL A 56 8.45 4.41 -5.06
CA VAL A 56 9.75 4.07 -4.45
C VAL A 56 10.19 2.67 -4.83
N THR A 57 9.28 1.69 -4.87
CA THR A 57 9.60 0.35 -5.37
C THR A 57 10.20 0.42 -6.77
N GLN A 58 9.58 1.18 -7.66
CA GLN A 58 10.05 1.30 -9.03
C GLN A 58 11.37 2.09 -9.13
N LEU A 59 11.51 3.16 -8.36
CA LEU A 59 12.72 3.98 -8.25
C LEU A 59 13.94 3.14 -7.86
N ILE A 60 13.81 2.28 -6.85
CA ILE A 60 14.89 1.43 -6.36
C ILE A 60 15.13 0.25 -7.31
N ALA A 61 14.06 -0.39 -7.79
CA ALA A 61 14.14 -1.55 -8.67
C ALA A 61 14.79 -1.25 -10.03
N LYS A 62 14.66 0.01 -10.51
CA LYS A 62 15.21 0.49 -11.78
C LYS A 62 14.82 -0.39 -12.99
N THR A 63 13.59 -0.92 -12.98
CA THR A 63 13.05 -1.68 -14.12
C THR A 63 12.26 -0.75 -15.05
N LYS A 64 11.97 -1.19 -16.28
CA LYS A 64 11.13 -0.45 -17.25
C LYS A 64 9.73 -1.06 -17.43
N ASN A 65 9.36 -1.99 -16.55
CA ASN A 65 8.09 -2.72 -16.54
C ASN A 65 7.53 -2.80 -15.11
N LEU A 66 6.25 -3.15 -14.98
CA LEU A 66 5.52 -3.18 -13.71
C LEU A 66 5.60 -4.50 -12.93
N LYS A 67 6.44 -5.46 -13.34
CA LYS A 67 6.48 -6.79 -12.69
C LYS A 67 6.71 -6.69 -11.18
N VAL A 68 7.61 -5.81 -10.74
CA VAL A 68 7.90 -5.59 -9.31
C VAL A 68 6.73 -4.97 -8.55
N ASN A 69 5.97 -4.05 -9.18
CA ASN A 69 4.78 -3.47 -8.57
C ASN A 69 3.62 -4.46 -8.50
N TYR A 70 3.51 -5.40 -9.45
CA TYR A 70 2.53 -6.49 -9.32
C TYR A 70 2.87 -7.44 -8.17
N VAL A 71 4.15 -7.70 -7.91
CA VAL A 71 4.56 -8.44 -6.72
C VAL A 71 4.22 -7.67 -5.44
N LEU A 72 4.50 -6.36 -5.40
CA LEU A 72 4.08 -5.51 -4.28
C LEU A 72 2.55 -5.53 -4.08
N PHE A 73 1.78 -5.41 -5.16
CA PHE A 73 0.32 -5.53 -5.15
C PHE A 73 -0.12 -6.84 -4.49
N ILE A 74 0.44 -7.98 -4.92
CA ILE A 74 0.11 -9.30 -4.36
C ILE A 74 0.45 -9.35 -2.86
N ILE A 75 1.56 -8.76 -2.44
CA ILE A 75 1.95 -8.72 -1.03
C ILE A 75 0.92 -7.90 -0.22
N LEU A 76 0.59 -6.69 -0.68
CA LEU A 76 -0.37 -5.81 -0.01
C LEU A 76 -1.77 -6.44 0.07
N ALA A 77 -2.29 -6.88 -1.07
CA ALA A 77 -3.60 -7.52 -1.15
C ALA A 77 -3.61 -8.87 -0.42
N GLY A 78 -2.52 -9.63 -0.46
CA GLY A 78 -2.38 -10.92 0.20
C GLY A 78 -2.41 -10.80 1.72
N PHE A 79 -1.64 -9.88 2.30
CA PHE A 79 -1.70 -9.62 3.74
C PHE A 79 -3.05 -9.05 4.18
N ALA A 80 -3.64 -8.15 3.40
CA ALA A 80 -4.97 -7.62 3.69
C ALA A 80 -6.05 -8.70 3.62
N THR A 81 -5.98 -9.60 2.63
CA THR A 81 -6.89 -10.75 2.49
C THR A 81 -6.70 -11.73 3.65
N PHE A 82 -5.46 -12.03 4.03
CA PHE A 82 -5.19 -12.86 5.21
C PHE A 82 -5.76 -12.22 6.48
N SER A 83 -5.58 -10.90 6.65
CA SER A 83 -6.14 -10.13 7.76
C SER A 83 -7.67 -10.19 7.76
N LEU A 84 -8.31 -10.06 6.60
CA LEU A 84 -9.77 -10.11 6.41
C LEU A 84 -10.35 -11.42 6.94
N PHE A 85 -9.70 -12.56 6.65
CA PHE A 85 -10.15 -13.87 7.12
C PHE A 85 -9.86 -14.13 8.61
N LYS A 86 -9.00 -13.32 9.24
CA LYS A 86 -8.66 -13.45 10.67
C LYS A 86 -9.42 -12.48 11.57
N SER A 87 -9.90 -11.36 11.03
CA SER A 87 -10.66 -10.38 11.80
C SER A 87 -12.12 -10.81 11.97
N GLY A 88 -12.62 -10.82 13.20
CA GLY A 88 -14.06 -10.98 13.49
C GLY A 88 -14.85 -9.67 13.53
N GLY A 89 -14.17 -8.53 13.40
CA GLY A 89 -14.76 -7.19 13.46
C GLY A 89 -14.95 -6.53 12.10
N SER A 90 -14.93 -5.20 12.07
CA SER A 90 -15.07 -4.42 10.84
C SER A 90 -13.90 -4.66 9.90
N SER A 91 -14.21 -4.75 8.60
CA SER A 91 -13.29 -5.16 7.55
C SER A 91 -12.90 -4.01 6.60
N TRP A 92 -13.24 -2.77 6.94
CA TRP A 92 -13.13 -1.65 6.02
C TRP A 92 -11.68 -1.34 5.63
N THR A 93 -10.73 -1.47 6.56
CA THR A 93 -9.31 -1.22 6.28
C THR A 93 -8.73 -2.27 5.32
N GLN A 94 -9.13 -3.53 5.48
CA GLN A 94 -8.74 -4.64 4.60
C GLN A 94 -9.32 -4.46 3.20
N LEU A 95 -10.61 -4.08 3.11
CA LEU A 95 -11.25 -3.81 1.84
C LEU A 95 -10.59 -2.64 1.10
N LEU A 96 -10.25 -1.56 1.82
CA LEU A 96 -9.47 -0.46 1.24
C LEU A 96 -8.09 -0.93 0.76
N ALA A 97 -7.40 -1.76 1.55
CA ALA A 97 -6.09 -2.26 1.17
C ALA A 97 -6.14 -3.13 -0.10
N ILE A 98 -7.15 -3.98 -0.25
CA ILE A 98 -7.31 -4.87 -1.42
C ILE A 98 -7.75 -4.08 -2.65
N PHE A 99 -8.81 -3.26 -2.53
CA PHE A 99 -9.48 -2.66 -3.69
C PHE A 99 -8.99 -1.26 -4.06
N VAL A 100 -8.25 -0.60 -3.17
CA VAL A 100 -7.78 0.77 -3.40
C VAL A 100 -6.27 0.83 -3.30
N PHE A 101 -5.70 0.51 -2.14
CA PHE A 101 -4.28 0.76 -1.89
C PHE A 101 -3.40 -0.14 -2.75
N ALA A 102 -3.64 -1.45 -2.80
CA ALA A 102 -2.86 -2.33 -3.66
C ALA A 102 -2.88 -1.89 -5.14
N PRO A 103 -4.02 -1.61 -5.80
CA PRO A 103 -4.05 -1.04 -7.16
C PRO A 103 -3.28 0.28 -7.30
N VAL A 104 -3.43 1.19 -6.34
CA VAL A 104 -2.76 2.50 -6.37
C VAL A 104 -1.22 2.36 -6.31
N SER A 105 -0.70 1.32 -5.64
CA SER A 105 0.74 1.04 -5.66
C SER A 105 1.27 0.70 -7.06
N ILE A 106 0.43 0.19 -7.96
CA ILE A 106 0.81 -0.03 -9.36
C ILE A 106 0.86 1.31 -10.10
N LEU A 107 -0.09 2.20 -9.84
CA LEU A 107 -0.14 3.54 -10.45
C LEU A 107 1.10 4.36 -10.10
N GLY A 108 1.60 4.28 -8.86
CA GLY A 108 2.85 4.91 -8.45
C GLY A 108 4.06 4.44 -9.25
N GLY A 109 4.16 3.12 -9.48
CA GLY A 109 5.21 2.56 -10.34
C GLY A 109 5.06 2.97 -11.81
N LEU A 110 3.84 2.98 -12.33
CA LEU A 110 3.55 3.40 -13.70
C LEU A 110 3.95 4.85 -13.95
N PHE A 111 3.63 5.73 -13.01
CA PHE A 111 4.03 7.14 -13.03
C PHE A 111 5.56 7.27 -13.13
N TRP A 112 6.31 6.57 -12.29
CA TRP A 112 7.77 6.61 -12.32
C TRP A 112 8.34 6.11 -13.65
N ILE A 113 7.82 4.99 -14.18
CA ILE A 113 8.27 4.47 -15.48
C ILE A 113 8.07 5.50 -16.58
N LYS A 114 6.88 6.12 -16.66
CA LYS A 114 6.56 7.13 -17.68
C LYS A 114 7.50 8.33 -17.57
N ARG A 115 7.65 8.89 -16.36
CA ARG A 115 8.56 10.01 -16.08
C ARG A 115 10.02 9.71 -16.45
N SER A 116 10.48 8.47 -16.28
CA SER A 116 11.86 8.07 -16.58
C SER A 116 12.15 7.80 -18.06
N ARG A 117 11.13 7.86 -18.93
CA ARG A 117 11.26 7.67 -20.38
C ARG A 117 11.32 8.99 -21.15
N GLU A 118 10.86 10.08 -20.52
CA GLU A 118 11.05 11.46 -20.98
C GLU A 118 12.47 11.93 -20.65
#